data_AF-A0A9E3KY58-F1
#
_entry.id   AF-A0A9E3KY58-F1
#
_cell.length_a   1.000
_cell.length_b   1.000
_cell.length_c   1.000
_cell.angle_alpha   90.00
_cell.angle_beta   90.00
_cell.angle_gamma   90.00
#
_symmetry.space_group_name_H-M   'P 1'
#
loop_
_entity.id
_entity.type
_entity.pdbx_description
1 polymer ?
#
loop_
_entity_poly.entity_id
_entity_poly.type
_entity_poly.pdbx_seq_one_letter_code
_entity_poly.pdbx_strand_id
1 'polypeptide(L)'
;MVVYVLDSNFFIQAHRFHYPIDVATGFWNKVLQLSEQGRIISIDKVKKELYDKNDALEDWCKKNLPEDFFKDTSTIMNAYARVTTWVMSRSGHYLPKAINEF
;
A
#
# COMPACT_ATOMS: atom_id res chain seq x y z
N MET A 1 18.34 -0.27 8.23
CA MET A 1 17.17 0.24 8.98
C MET A 1 15.94 -0.43 8.38
N VAL A 2 14.95 -0.82 9.19
CA VAL A 2 13.73 -1.50 8.69
C VAL A 2 12.81 -0.47 8.03
N VAL A 3 12.27 -0.82 6.87
CA VAL A 3 11.29 -0.02 6.13
C VAL A 3 9.97 -0.77 6.08
N TYR A 4 8.86 -0.08 6.31
CA TYR A 4 7.52 -0.65 6.21
C TYR A 4 6.87 -0.23 4.89
N VAL A 5 6.21 -1.18 4.22
CA VAL A 5 5.44 -0.93 3.00
C VAL A 5 3.97 -0.84 3.36
N LEU A 6 3.34 0.29 3.06
CA LEU A 6 1.95 0.56 3.40
C LEU A 6 1.02 0.20 2.24
N ASP A 7 -0.05 -0.53 2.58
CA ASP A 7 -1.14 -0.88 1.67
C ASP A 7 -2.17 0.25 1.54
N SER A 8 -2.95 0.27 0.45
CA SER A 8 -4.05 1.24 0.25
C SER A 8 -5.03 1.27 1.42
N ASN A 9 -5.30 0.10 2.01
CA ASN A 9 -6.25 -0.05 3.10
C ASN A 9 -5.86 0.78 4.34
N PHE A 10 -4.56 0.90 4.63
CA PHE A 10 -4.04 1.73 5.72
C PHE A 10 -4.56 3.17 5.59
N PHE A 11 -4.47 3.75 4.39
CA PHE A 11 -4.90 5.12 4.12
C PHE A 11 -6.43 5.25 4.09
N ILE A 12 -7.09 4.34 3.36
CA ILE A 12 -8.53 4.40 3.12
C ILE A 12 -9.31 4.19 4.42
N GLN A 13 -8.97 3.17 5.21
CA GLN A 13 -9.68 2.91 6.47
C GLN A 13 -9.35 3.95 7.54
N ALA A 14 -8.12 4.48 7.55
CA ALA A 14 -7.78 5.60 8.41
C ALA A 14 -8.67 6.80 8.10
N HIS A 15 -8.68 7.26 6.85
CA HIS A 15 -9.46 8.43 6.45
C HIS A 15 -10.97 8.27 6.71
N ARG A 16 -11.54 7.11 6.39
CA ARG A 16 -13.01 6.92 6.38
C ARG A 16 -13.64 6.62 7.73
N PHE A 17 -12.93 5.96 8.65
CA PHE A 17 -13.57 5.40 9.84
C PHE A 17 -12.93 5.86 11.15
N HIS A 18 -11.61 5.99 11.20
CA HIS A 18 -10.89 6.12 12.47
C HIS A 18 -10.22 7.47 12.65
N TYR A 19 -9.69 8.03 11.56
CA TYR A 19 -8.81 9.19 11.54
C TYR A 19 -9.16 10.13 10.37
N PRO A 20 -10.32 10.82 10.39
CA PRO A 20 -10.62 11.88 9.43
C PRO A 20 -9.49 12.90 9.37
N ILE A 21 -9.15 13.39 8.17
CA ILE A 21 -7.93 14.18 7.92
C ILE A 21 -7.94 15.52 8.66
N ASP A 22 -9.12 16.13 8.78
CA ASP A 22 -9.39 17.41 9.43
C ASP A 22 -9.50 17.31 10.96
N VAL A 23 -9.80 16.12 11.48
CA VAL A 23 -9.94 15.87 12.93
C VAL A 23 -8.67 15.28 13.52
N ALA A 24 -8.17 14.18 12.95
CA ALA A 24 -7.05 13.40 13.47
C ALA A 24 -5.69 13.86 12.90
N THR A 25 -5.44 15.18 12.92
CA THR A 25 -4.26 15.79 12.30
C THR A 25 -2.93 15.23 12.82
N GLY A 26 -2.86 14.86 14.10
CA GLY A 26 -1.66 14.25 14.70
C GLY A 26 -1.25 12.92 14.04
N PHE A 27 -2.23 12.10 13.64
CA PHE A 27 -1.97 10.85 12.90
C PHE A 27 -1.35 11.15 11.54
N TRP A 28 -1.98 12.03 10.77
CA TRP A 28 -1.52 12.39 9.42
C TRP A 28 -0.18 13.12 9.41
N ASN A 29 0.07 13.98 10.40
CA ASN A 29 1.39 14.60 10.61
C ASN A 29 2.46 13.55 10.91
N LYS A 30 2.13 12.49 11.65
CA LYS A 30 3.07 11.41 11.91
C LYS A 30 3.36 10.58 10.66
N VAL A 31 2.34 10.31 9.84
CA VAL A 31 2.50 9.65 8.54
C VAL A 31 3.44 10.47 7.66
N LEU A 32 3.21 11.78 7.54
CA LEU A 32 4.10 12.69 6.81
C LEU A 32 5.54 12.59 7.32
N GLN A 33 5.76 12.77 8.62
CA GLN A 33 7.09 12.72 9.22
C GLN A 33 7.81 11.39 8.93
N LEU A 34 7.11 10.26 9.06
CA LEU A 34 7.71 8.94 8.82
C LEU A 34 8.01 8.70 7.33
N SER A 35 7.20 9.29 6.44
CA SER A 35 7.42 9.23 4.99
C SER A 35 8.64 10.04 4.58
N GLU A 36 8.82 11.25 5.11
CA GLU A 36 10.01 12.10 4.88
C GLU A 36 11.29 11.44 5.42
N GLN A 37 11.18 10.68 6.52
CA GLN A 37 12.28 9.91 7.08
C GLN A 37 12.58 8.61 6.31
N GLY A 38 11.80 8.26 5.28
CA GLY A 38 11.94 7.02 4.53
C GLY A 38 11.69 5.74 5.35
N ARG A 39 10.99 5.85 6.49
CA ARG A 39 10.66 4.70 7.35
C ARG A 39 9.42 3.94 6.86
N ILE A 40 8.54 4.65 6.18
CA ILE A 40 7.38 4.09 5.50
C ILE A 40 7.44 4.48 4.02
N ILE A 41 7.06 3.54 3.17
CA ILE A 41 6.91 3.73 1.72
C ILE A 41 5.64 3.05 1.26
N SER A 42 5.26 3.25 0.01
CA SER A 42 4.23 2.44 -0.64
C SER A 42 4.65 2.13 -2.08
N ILE A 43 3.77 1.53 -2.88
CA ILE A 43 4.05 1.09 -4.25
C ILE A 43 3.15 1.82 -5.26
N ASP A 44 3.62 1.87 -6.50
CA ASP A 44 2.88 2.43 -7.65
C ASP A 44 1.45 1.90 -7.80
N LYS A 45 1.20 0.63 -7.46
CA LYS A 45 -0.15 0.05 -7.45
C LYS A 45 -1.07 0.72 -6.43
N VAL A 46 -0.59 0.94 -5.21
CA VAL A 46 -1.32 1.66 -4.16
C VAL A 46 -1.55 3.11 -4.56
N LYS A 47 -0.55 3.77 -5.17
CA LYS A 47 -0.71 5.12 -5.72
C LYS A 47 -1.90 5.19 -6.68
N LYS A 48 -2.02 4.23 -7.59
CA LYS A 48 -3.11 4.17 -8.57
C LYS A 48 -4.47 4.00 -7.88
N GLU A 49 -4.56 3.16 -6.86
CA GLU A 49 -5.81 2.95 -6.12
C GLU A 49 -6.25 4.18 -5.32
N LEU A 50 -5.29 4.90 -4.72
CA LEU A 50 -5.55 6.11 -3.96
C LEU A 50 -5.91 7.29 -4.87
N TYR A 51 -5.31 7.39 -6.07
CA TYR A 51 -5.46 8.56 -6.95
C TYR A 51 -6.60 8.40 -7.98
N ASP A 52 -7.46 7.41 -7.80
CA ASP A 52 -8.63 7.16 -8.67
C ASP A 52 -9.95 7.57 -7.98
N LYS A 53 -9.89 8.09 -6.74
CA LYS A 53 -11.07 8.34 -5.91
C LYS A 53 -11.58 9.77 -5.98
N ASN A 54 -10.75 10.72 -6.42
CA ASN A 54 -11.03 12.15 -6.48
C ASN A 54 -11.61 12.68 -5.15
N ASP A 55 -11.00 12.28 -4.03
CA ASP A 55 -11.45 12.62 -2.68
C ASP A 55 -10.38 13.36 -1.86
N ALA A 56 -10.75 13.75 -0.64
CA ALA A 56 -9.86 14.50 0.25
C ALA A 56 -8.57 13.73 0.60
N LEU A 57 -8.59 12.40 0.56
CA LEU A 57 -7.42 11.58 0.80
C LEU A 57 -6.45 11.66 -0.38
N GLU A 58 -6.96 11.61 -1.61
CA GLU A 58 -6.14 11.80 -2.81
C GLU A 58 -5.43 13.16 -2.79
N ASP A 59 -6.16 14.24 -2.53
CA ASP A 59 -5.60 15.60 -2.45
C ASP A 59 -4.55 15.70 -1.35
N TRP A 60 -4.81 15.08 -0.19
CA TRP A 60 -3.85 15.05 0.90
C TRP A 60 -2.58 14.29 0.50
N CYS A 61 -2.69 13.12 -0.13
CA CYS A 61 -1.53 12.35 -0.56
C CYS A 61 -0.69 13.11 -1.58
N LYS A 62 -1.31 13.72 -2.59
CA LYS A 62 -0.61 14.51 -3.62
C LYS A 62 0.14 15.71 -3.04
N LYS A 63 -0.43 16.35 -2.01
CA LYS A 63 0.14 17.56 -1.41
C LYS A 63 1.25 17.26 -0.41
N ASN A 64 1.14 16.16 0.34
CA ASN A 64 1.98 15.93 1.51
C ASN A 64 3.01 14.83 1.32
N LEU A 65 2.74 13.78 0.54
CA LEU A 65 3.69 12.67 0.42
C LEU A 65 4.89 13.06 -0.46
N PRO A 66 6.12 12.64 -0.10
CA PRO A 66 7.30 12.84 -0.93
C PRO A 66 7.15 12.24 -2.33
N GLU A 67 7.82 12.82 -3.33
CA GLU A 67 7.78 12.34 -4.72
C GLU A 67 8.22 10.87 -4.85
N ASP A 68 9.22 10.47 -4.06
CA ASP A 68 9.80 9.13 -4.04
C ASP A 68 9.10 8.16 -3.04
N PHE A 69 7.93 8.54 -2.52
CA PHE A 69 7.18 7.71 -1.56
C PHE A 69 6.66 6.40 -2.17
N PHE A 70 6.21 6.46 -3.43
CA PHE A 70 5.66 5.31 -4.15
C PHE A 70 6.73 4.67 -5.05
N LYS A 71 7.06 3.42 -4.75
CA LYS A 71 8.10 2.65 -5.45
C LYS A 71 7.56 1.90 -6.65
N ASP A 72 8.34 1.89 -7.73
CA ASP A 72 8.05 1.12 -8.93
C ASP A 72 8.08 -0.39 -8.65
N THR A 73 7.13 -1.11 -9.25
CA THR A 73 6.99 -2.56 -9.09
C THR A 73 7.31 -3.35 -10.36
N SER A 74 7.93 -2.76 -11.37
CA SER A 74 8.25 -3.50 -12.60
C SER A 74 9.18 -4.69 -12.38
N THR A 75 10.05 -4.63 -11.36
CA THR A 75 11.08 -5.63 -11.08
C THR A 75 10.62 -6.80 -10.20
N ILE A 76 9.41 -6.74 -9.63
CA ILE A 76 8.94 -7.75 -8.65
C ILE A 76 8.29 -8.99 -9.28
N MET A 77 8.15 -9.04 -10.60
CA MET A 77 7.52 -10.18 -11.31
C MET A 77 8.17 -11.53 -10.99
N ASN A 78 9.50 -11.56 -10.81
CA ASN A 78 10.21 -12.77 -10.40
C ASN A 78 9.83 -13.23 -8.98
N ALA A 79 9.53 -12.31 -8.08
CA ALA A 79 9.06 -12.65 -6.74
C ALA A 79 7.63 -13.23 -6.79
N TYR A 80 6.75 -12.62 -7.59
CA TYR A 80 5.40 -13.13 -7.84
C TYR A 80 5.43 -14.55 -8.40
N ALA A 81 6.23 -14.79 -9.44
CA ALA A 81 6.38 -16.11 -10.04
C ALA A 81 6.82 -17.17 -9.02
N ARG A 82 7.73 -16.84 -8.10
CA ARG A 82 8.15 -17.75 -7.02
C ARG A 82 7.00 -18.08 -6.06
N VAL A 83 6.20 -17.08 -5.68
CA VAL A 83 5.03 -17.29 -4.81
C VAL A 83 3.98 -18.14 -5.51
N THR A 84 3.60 -17.81 -6.74
CA THR A 84 2.63 -18.60 -7.52
C THR A 84 3.11 -20.04 -7.70
N THR A 85 4.39 -20.25 -8.04
CA THR A 85 4.97 -21.61 -8.15
C THR A 85 4.86 -22.38 -6.83
N TRP A 86 5.13 -21.71 -5.71
CA TRP A 86 4.97 -22.33 -4.39
C TRP A 86 3.52 -22.69 -4.11
N VAL A 87 2.55 -21.81 -4.40
CA VAL A 87 1.12 -22.08 -4.22
C VAL A 87 0.70 -23.30 -5.06
N MET A 88 1.10 -23.35 -6.33
CA MET A 88 0.81 -24.48 -7.24
C MET A 88 1.40 -25.81 -6.73
N SER A 89 2.56 -25.78 -6.06
CA SER A 89 3.18 -26.95 -5.44
C SER A 89 2.38 -27.51 -4.24
N ARG A 90 1.43 -26.72 -3.70
CA ARG A 90 0.57 -27.09 -2.57
C ARG A 90 -0.81 -27.56 -2.99
N SER A 91 -0.98 -27.99 -4.24
CA SER A 91 -2.26 -28.48 -4.79
C SER A 91 -2.89 -29.65 -4.05
N GLY A 92 -2.10 -30.44 -3.32
CA GLY A 92 -2.60 -31.48 -2.41
C GLY A 92 -3.11 -31.00 -1.05
N HIS A 93 -2.90 -29.72 -0.70
CA HIS A 93 -3.22 -29.16 0.62
C HIS A 93 -4.29 -28.06 0.58
N TYR A 94 -4.52 -27.43 -0.57
CA TYR A 94 -5.49 -26.35 -0.73
C TYR A 94 -6.55 -26.68 -1.78
N LEU A 95 -7.73 -26.07 -1.63
CA LEU A 95 -8.79 -26.20 -2.62
C LEU A 95 -8.37 -25.54 -3.95
N PRO A 96 -8.74 -26.11 -5.11
CA PRO A 96 -8.43 -25.52 -6.41
C PRO A 96 -8.87 -24.06 -6.55
N LYS A 97 -9.99 -23.68 -5.92
CA LYS A 97 -10.48 -22.29 -5.91
C LYS A 97 -9.45 -21.32 -5.31
N ALA A 98 -8.83 -21.68 -4.19
CA ALA A 98 -7.84 -20.82 -3.52
C ALA A 98 -6.53 -20.73 -4.32
N ILE A 99 -6.17 -21.79 -5.04
CA ILE A 99 -4.96 -21.85 -5.89
C ILE A 99 -5.13 -20.95 -7.12
N ASN A 100 -6.32 -20.94 -7.73
CA ASN A 100 -6.62 -20.17 -8.93
C ASN A 100 -6.69 -18.64 -8.72
N GLU A 101 -6.61 -18.16 -7.46
CA GLU A 101 -6.54 -16.73 -7.14
C GLU A 101 -5.11 -16.14 -7.26
N PHE A 102 -4.09 -16.97 -7.53
CA PHE A 102 -2.67 -16.62 -7.64
C PHE A 102 -2.08 -16.86 -9.03
#